data_AF-A0A427AYP5-F1
#
_entry.id   AF-A0A427AYP5-F1
#
_cell.length_a   1.000
_cell.length_b   1.000
_cell.length_c   1.000
_cell.angle_alpha   90.00
_cell.angle_beta   90.00
_cell.angle_gamma   90.00
#
_symmetry.space_group_name_H-M   'P 1'
#
loop_
_entity.id
_entity.type
_entity.pdbx_description
1 polymer ?
#
loop_
_entity_poly.entity_id
_entity_poly.type
_entity_poly.pdbx_seq_one_letter_code
_entity_poly.pdbx_strand_id
1 'polypeptide(L)' 'MPGSVPGNIDMSKILNDPELMAAFSDPEIMAALQDVMKNPANFAKHQSNPKVAPVIAKMMGKFAGPK' A
#
# COMPACT_ATOMS: atom_id res chain seq x y z
N MET A 1 18.90 15.27 1.04
CA MET A 1 17.77 15.32 0.10
C MET A 1 16.78 14.25 0.54
N PRO A 2 15.52 14.59 0.89
CA PRO A 2 14.65 13.65 1.60
C PRO A 2 14.23 12.48 0.72
N GLY A 3 14.49 11.26 1.22
CA GLY A 3 13.61 10.10 1.05
C GLY A 3 13.62 9.39 -0.30
N SER A 4 14.71 8.70 -0.62
CA SER A 4 14.67 7.59 -1.59
C SER A 4 13.90 6.41 -0.98
N VAL A 5 12.58 6.37 -1.18
CA VAL A 5 11.82 5.12 -1.02
C VAL A 5 12.25 4.14 -2.13
N PRO A 6 12.65 2.90 -1.81
CA PRO A 6 13.17 1.98 -2.81
C PRO A 6 12.04 1.36 -3.64
N GLY A 7 12.24 1.35 -4.97
CA GLY A 7 11.60 0.43 -5.90
C GLY A 7 10.19 0.82 -6.35
N ASN A 8 10.05 1.20 -7.64
CA ASN A 8 8.83 1.18 -8.47
C ASN A 8 7.49 1.71 -7.92
N ILE A 9 7.46 2.24 -6.71
CA ILE A 9 6.29 2.81 -6.09
C ILE A 9 6.18 4.24 -6.60
N ASP A 10 5.18 4.46 -7.44
CA ASP A 10 4.88 5.73 -8.07
C ASP A 10 4.47 6.77 -7.01
N MET A 11 5.47 7.47 -6.46
CA MET A 11 5.30 8.41 -5.36
C MET A 11 4.32 9.53 -5.69
N SER A 12 4.20 9.86 -6.98
CA SER A 12 3.21 10.81 -7.50
C SER A 12 1.77 10.39 -7.16
N LYS A 13 1.44 9.10 -7.23
CA LYS A 13 0.10 8.57 -6.93
C LYS A 13 -0.19 8.54 -5.44
N ILE A 14 0.85 8.39 -4.61
CA ILE A 14 0.76 8.42 -3.15
C ILE A 14 0.55 9.86 -2.68
N LEU A 15 1.36 10.80 -3.18
CA LEU A 15 1.28 12.20 -2.78
C LEU A 15 -0.06 12.85 -3.16
N ASN A 16 -0.66 12.41 -4.27
CA ASN A 16 -1.98 12.85 -4.71
C ASN A 16 -3.15 12.10 -4.03
N ASP A 17 -2.88 11.12 -3.17
CA ASP A 17 -3.91 10.34 -2.49
C ASP A 17 -3.67 10.39 -0.96
N PRO A 18 -4.42 11.22 -0.22
CA PRO A 18 -4.19 11.40 1.22
C PRO A 18 -4.34 10.09 2.02
N GLU A 19 -5.15 9.14 1.54
CA GLU A 19 -5.26 7.83 2.16
C GLU A 19 -3.99 6.99 1.95
N LEU A 20 -3.38 7.05 0.77
CA LEU A 20 -2.10 6.38 0.53
C LEU A 20 -0.96 7.06 1.30
N MET A 21 -1.00 8.37 1.46
CA MET A 21 -0.01 9.09 2.26
C MET A 21 -0.09 8.70 3.74
N ALA A 22 -1.31 8.63 4.28
CA ALA A 22 -1.56 8.15 5.64
C ALA A 22 -1.13 6.68 5.79
N ALA A 23 -1.43 5.85 4.82
CA ALA A 23 -1.00 4.45 4.76
C ALA A 23 0.52 4.25 4.75
N PHE A 24 1.26 5.08 4.00
CA PHE A 24 2.72 5.04 3.99
C PHE A 24 3.32 5.45 5.34
N SER A 25 2.58 6.27 6.08
CA SER A 25 2.96 6.72 7.42
C SER A 25 2.51 5.73 8.50
N ASP A 26 1.62 4.79 8.17
CA ASP A 26 1.08 3.81 9.11
C ASP A 26 1.94 2.52 9.08
N PRO A 27 2.58 2.15 10.20
CA PRO A 27 3.40 0.95 10.28
C PRO A 27 2.59 -0.36 10.10
N GLU A 28 1.31 -0.40 10.50
CA GLU A 28 0.46 -1.57 10.30
C GLU A 28 0.21 -1.81 8.82
N ILE A 29 -0.01 -0.73 8.07
CA ILE A 29 -0.29 -0.80 6.64
C ILE A 29 0.97 -1.14 5.86
N MET A 30 2.11 -0.54 6.18
CA MET A 30 3.41 -0.93 5.60
C MET A 30 3.70 -2.42 5.81
N ALA A 31 3.49 -2.93 7.02
CA ALA A 31 3.70 -4.34 7.34
C ALA A 31 2.74 -5.23 6.54
N ALA A 32 1.45 -4.88 6.50
CA ALA A 32 0.44 -5.63 5.76
C ALA A 32 0.70 -5.62 4.25
N LEU A 33 1.09 -4.47 3.67
CA LEU A 33 1.47 -4.35 2.26
C LEU A 33 2.66 -5.26 1.93
N GLN A 34 3.71 -5.24 2.74
CA GLN A 34 4.85 -6.14 2.56
C GLN A 34 4.45 -7.61 2.66
N ASP A 35 3.55 -7.93 3.58
CA ASP A 35 3.05 -9.29 3.80
C ASP A 35 2.22 -9.77 2.60
N VAL A 36 1.37 -8.91 2.04
CA VAL A 36 0.60 -9.17 0.81
C VAL A 36 1.49 -9.29 -0.42
N MET A 37 2.52 -8.44 -0.54
CA MET A 37 3.49 -8.53 -1.65
C MET A 37 4.30 -9.83 -1.59
N LYS A 38 4.68 -10.29 -0.39
CA LYS A 38 5.35 -11.57 -0.20
C LYS A 38 4.40 -12.75 -0.46
N ASN A 39 3.14 -12.62 -0.05
CA ASN A 39 2.13 -13.63 -0.24
C ASN A 39 0.73 -13.00 -0.41
N PRO A 40 0.16 -13.04 -1.63
CA PRO A 40 -1.16 -12.48 -1.90
C PRO A 40 -2.27 -13.05 -1.00
N ALA A 41 -2.13 -14.29 -0.50
CA ALA A 41 -3.10 -14.89 0.41
C ALA A 41 -3.19 -14.18 1.77
N ASN A 42 -2.15 -13.46 2.18
CA ASN A 42 -2.18 -12.67 3.42
C ASN A 42 -3.10 -11.45 3.29
N PHE A 43 -3.50 -11.06 2.07
CA PHE A 43 -4.48 -9.99 1.88
C PHE A 43 -5.79 -10.32 2.58
N ALA A 44 -6.28 -11.55 2.47
CA ALA A 44 -7.52 -11.98 3.14
C ALA A 44 -7.45 -11.83 4.67
N LYS A 45 -6.26 -12.00 5.26
CA LYS A 45 -6.04 -11.78 6.70
C LYS A 45 -6.11 -10.30 7.04
N HIS A 46 -5.47 -9.46 6.24
CA HIS A 46 -5.44 -8.00 6.40
C HIS A 46 -6.74 -7.31 6.00
N GLN A 47 -7.57 -7.96 5.18
CA GLN A 47 -8.90 -7.50 4.78
C GLN A 47 -9.87 -7.38 5.96
N SER A 48 -9.61 -8.09 7.06
CA SER A 48 -10.37 -7.98 8.30
C SER A 48 -10.06 -6.71 9.09
N ASN A 49 -8.95 -6.03 8.81
CA ASN A 49 -8.60 -4.76 9.44
C ASN A 49 -9.24 -3.61 8.62
N PRO A 50 -10.21 -2.86 9.20
CA PRO A 50 -10.94 -1.82 8.47
C PRO A 50 -10.07 -0.63 8.06
N LYS A 51 -8.87 -0.45 8.64
CA LYS A 51 -7.90 0.56 8.22
C LYS A 51 -7.05 0.09 7.05
N VAL A 52 -6.61 -1.16 7.10
CA VAL A 52 -5.67 -1.75 6.12
C VAL A 52 -6.41 -2.16 4.85
N ALA A 53 -7.58 -2.78 4.98
CA ALA A 53 -8.38 -3.31 3.87
C ALA A 53 -8.62 -2.30 2.73
N PRO A 54 -9.14 -1.07 2.99
CA PRO A 54 -9.38 -0.10 1.93
C PRO A 54 -8.07 0.35 1.26
N VAL A 55 -6.99 0.49 2.03
CA VAL A 55 -5.71 0.94 1.49
C VAL A 55 -5.09 -0.12 0.60
N ILE A 56 -4.99 -1.37 1.04
CA ILE A 56 -4.36 -2.41 0.22
C ILE A 56 -5.18 -2.65 -1.05
N ALA A 57 -6.51 -2.60 -0.99
CA ALA A 57 -7.36 -2.68 -2.19
C ALA A 57 -7.08 -1.52 -3.17
N LYS A 58 -6.97 -0.29 -2.67
CA LYS A 58 -6.66 0.90 -3.47
C LYS A 58 -5.25 0.85 -4.06
N MET A 59 -4.29 0.36 -3.27
CA MET A 59 -2.90 0.13 -3.65
C MET A 59 -2.82 -0.93 -4.75
N MET A 60 -3.42 -2.11 -4.57
CA MET A 60 -3.50 -3.13 -5.63
C MET A 60 -4.11 -2.56 -6.91
N GLY A 61 -5.21 -1.79 -6.83
CA GLY A 61 -5.79 -1.15 -8.01
C GLY A 61 -4.88 -0.13 -8.71
N LYS A 62 -4.13 0.68 -7.95
CA LYS A 62 -3.27 1.75 -8.51
C LYS A 62 -1.87 1.29 -8.95
N PHE A 63 -1.33 0.28 -8.27
CA PHE A 63 0.04 -0.23 -8.48
C PHE A 63 0.08 -1.50 -9.32
N ALA A 64 -0.99 -2.29 -9.40
CA ALA A 64 -1.05 -3.39 -10.38
C ALA A 64 -1.05 -2.86 -11.83
N GLY A 65 -1.49 -1.62 -12.04
CA GLY A 65 -1.45 -0.91 -13.31
C GLY A 65 -2.33 -1.54 -14.40
N PRO A 66 -2.93 -0.74 -15.30
CA PRO A 66 -3.39 -1.30 -16.56
C PRO A 66 -2.15 -1.74 -17.37
N LYS A 67 -2.27 -2.89 -18.02
CA LYS A 67 -1.28 -3.42 -18.96
C LYS A 67 -0.97 -2.41 -20.06
#